data_AF-A0A7J7Q577-F1
#
_entry.id   AF-A0A7J7Q577-F1
#
_cell.length_a   1.000
_cell.length_b   1.000
_cell.length_c   1.000
_cell.angle_alpha   90.00
_cell.angle_beta   90.00
_cell.angle_gamma   90.00
#
_symmetry.space_group_name_H-M   'P 1'
#
loop_
_entity.id
_entity.type
_entity.pdbx_description
1 polymer ?
#
loop_
_entity_poly.entity_id
_entity_poly.type
_entity_poly.pdbx_seq_one_letter_code
_entity_poly.pdbx_strand_id
1 'polypeptide(L)'
;MAGGIIFAYAAGGNFDSNAKQWRLFADVMNDLAMALDLASPLIPGGFMLMASLGSVARAMVGMASGATHAALTQHFATAGSNAADISAKADSRERATVIIGSLLGMAVTQRMADNAAAAWLFFAVLTWLHVWANIRALRCLVLSSVNEPRLRLLLQHYQDKEKLLTPQQVSGLESLLVPPLAAAWLRATGSQQHAPLVFGAQLSAALRRAAAAAAAAAAGGGASCSWPAGQQGQLLQHALHQQRAAADKQYLLLVTGRKHKAVEVVLHTAAGQQVQLRAYLHALQLAAALQEVGSDADVQQLLQRSQHWAERSLPSFLAALQQHGWELDKLFLPRSDWTAEW
;
A
#
# COMPACT_ATOMS: atom_id res chain seq x y z
N MET A 1 -24.50 1.61 -2.61
CA MET A 1 -24.16 0.17 -2.63
C MET A 1 -23.18 -0.17 -3.77
N ALA A 2 -23.49 0.13 -5.04
CA ALA A 2 -22.58 -0.19 -6.17
C ALA A 2 -21.15 0.36 -6.00
N GLY A 3 -20.99 1.61 -5.56
CA GLY A 3 -19.68 2.21 -5.31
C GLY A 3 -18.84 1.45 -4.28
N GLY A 4 -19.48 0.91 -3.23
CA GLY A 4 -18.80 0.09 -2.22
C GLY A 4 -18.34 -1.26 -2.78
N ILE A 5 -19.15 -1.91 -3.62
CA ILE A 5 -18.80 -3.18 -4.28
C ILE A 5 -17.61 -2.99 -5.22
N ILE A 6 -17.66 -1.97 -6.08
CA ILE A 6 -16.56 -1.64 -7.01
C ILE A 6 -15.28 -1.33 -6.22
N PHE A 7 -15.40 -0.55 -5.15
CA PHE A 7 -14.27 -0.20 -4.30
C PHE A 7 -13.68 -1.43 -3.59
N ALA A 8 -14.51 -2.30 -3.05
CA ALA A 8 -14.06 -3.53 -2.40
C ALA A 8 -13.38 -4.49 -3.39
N TYR A 9 -13.87 -4.59 -4.62
CA TYR A 9 -13.19 -5.35 -5.67
C TYR A 9 -11.83 -4.74 -6.02
N ALA A 10 -11.74 -3.41 -6.13
CA ALA A 10 -10.51 -2.73 -6.53
C ALA A 10 -9.44 -2.65 -5.42
N ALA A 11 -9.86 -2.56 -4.15
CA ALA A 11 -8.97 -2.26 -3.02
C ALA A 11 -8.94 -3.35 -1.94
N GLY A 12 -9.87 -4.31 -1.96
CA GLY A 12 -10.12 -5.27 -0.88
C GLY A 12 -8.93 -6.13 -0.51
N GLY A 13 -8.13 -6.56 -1.51
CA GLY A 13 -6.93 -7.36 -1.29
C GLY A 13 -5.86 -6.68 -0.43
N ASN A 14 -5.99 -5.37 -0.15
CA ASN A 14 -5.04 -4.59 0.63
C ASN A 14 -5.60 -4.05 1.97
N PHE A 15 -6.85 -4.38 2.33
CA PHE A 15 -7.45 -3.85 3.56
C PHE A 15 -6.76 -4.37 4.82
N ASP A 16 -6.49 -5.68 4.88
CA ASP A 16 -5.76 -6.29 6.01
C ASP A 16 -4.29 -5.85 6.03
N SER A 17 -3.65 -5.77 4.86
CA SER A 17 -2.24 -5.44 4.75
C SER A 17 -1.92 -4.01 5.17
N ASN A 18 -2.80 -3.06 4.87
CA ASN A 18 -2.60 -1.63 5.11
C ASN A 18 -3.70 -1.05 6.00
N ALA A 19 -4.03 -1.75 7.10
CA ALA A 19 -5.16 -1.41 7.95
C ALA A 19 -5.11 0.04 8.49
N LYS A 20 -3.93 0.55 8.85
CA LYS A 20 -3.78 1.94 9.31
C LYS A 20 -4.12 2.96 8.22
N GLN A 21 -3.61 2.71 7.02
CA GLN A 21 -3.78 3.62 5.88
C GLN A 21 -5.24 3.67 5.45
N TRP A 22 -5.89 2.51 5.37
CA TRP A 22 -7.30 2.41 5.03
C TRP A 22 -8.21 2.96 6.12
N ARG A 23 -7.81 2.86 7.40
CA ARG A 23 -8.55 3.46 8.52
C ARG A 23 -8.55 4.98 8.42
N LEU A 24 -7.37 5.59 8.20
CA LEU A 24 -7.27 7.04 8.00
C LEU A 24 -7.99 7.50 6.73
N PHE A 25 -7.90 6.72 5.65
CA PHE A 25 -8.65 6.99 4.42
C PHE A 25 -10.15 7.03 4.67
N ALA A 26 -10.68 6.07 5.45
CA ALA A 26 -12.10 6.04 5.80
C ALA A 26 -12.50 7.30 6.60
N ASP A 27 -11.70 7.73 7.57
CA ASP A 27 -11.96 8.95 8.35
C ASP A 27 -12.01 10.19 7.45
N VAL A 28 -11.01 10.37 6.57
CA VAL A 28 -10.93 11.52 5.67
C VAL A 28 -12.06 11.49 4.62
N MET A 29 -12.40 10.33 4.09
CA MET A 29 -13.53 10.20 3.14
C MET A 29 -14.88 10.43 3.82
N ASN A 30 -15.01 10.11 5.10
CA ASN A 30 -16.20 10.45 5.88
C ASN A 30 -16.34 11.96 6.04
N ASP A 31 -15.26 12.65 6.39
CA ASP A 31 -15.25 14.11 6.47
C ASP A 31 -15.57 14.75 5.11
N LEU A 32 -15.05 14.20 4.01
CA LEU A 32 -15.40 14.63 2.66
C LEU A 32 -16.89 14.44 2.36
N ALA A 33 -17.49 13.31 2.74
CA ALA A 33 -18.92 13.09 2.57
C ALA A 33 -19.75 14.11 3.34
N MET A 34 -19.40 14.38 4.59
CA MET A 34 -20.06 15.39 5.42
C MET A 34 -19.89 16.80 4.84
N ALA A 35 -18.72 17.13 4.29
CA ALA A 35 -18.49 18.41 3.62
C ALA A 35 -19.36 18.57 2.36
N LEU A 36 -19.53 17.50 1.58
CA LEU A 36 -20.42 17.49 0.42
C LEU A 36 -21.88 17.68 0.83
N ASP A 37 -22.33 17.08 1.93
CA ASP A 37 -23.67 17.31 2.46
C ASP A 37 -23.88 18.76 2.88
N LEU A 38 -22.91 19.32 3.63
CA LEU A 38 -22.97 20.69 4.12
C LEU A 38 -22.95 21.71 2.97
N ALA A 39 -22.23 21.43 1.89
CA ALA A 39 -22.17 22.28 0.71
C ALA A 39 -23.33 22.10 -0.26
N SER A 40 -24.02 20.95 -0.25
CA SER A 40 -25.08 20.62 -1.21
C SER A 40 -26.21 21.66 -1.31
N PRO A 41 -26.69 22.30 -0.22
CA PRO A 41 -27.74 23.31 -0.30
C PRO A 41 -27.25 24.64 -0.91
N LEU A 42 -25.94 24.89 -0.89
CA LEU A 42 -25.34 26.11 -1.45
C LEU A 42 -25.32 26.12 -2.97
N ILE A 43 -25.47 24.95 -3.60
CA ILE A 43 -25.44 24.78 -5.06
C ILE A 43 -26.69 23.99 -5.50
N PRO A 44 -27.86 24.63 -5.60
CA PRO A 44 -29.11 23.94 -5.94
C PRO A 44 -29.06 23.13 -7.24
N GLY A 45 -28.37 23.64 -8.27
CA GLY A 45 -28.18 22.94 -9.54
C GLY A 45 -27.21 21.76 -9.48
N GLY A 46 -26.36 21.69 -8.45
CA GLY A 46 -25.37 20.63 -8.22
C GLY A 46 -25.77 19.64 -7.11
N PHE A 47 -26.91 19.87 -6.44
CA PHE A 47 -27.34 19.10 -5.26
C PHE A 47 -27.30 17.58 -5.50
N MET A 48 -27.90 17.10 -6.59
CA MET A 48 -27.98 15.68 -6.88
C MET A 48 -26.59 15.05 -7.12
N LEU A 49 -25.68 15.79 -7.76
CA LEU A 49 -24.30 15.34 -7.96
C LEU A 49 -23.55 15.27 -6.62
N MET A 50 -23.68 16.28 -5.77
CA MET A 50 -22.99 16.32 -4.49
C MET A 50 -23.52 15.24 -3.53
N ALA A 51 -24.84 15.06 -3.46
CA ALA A 51 -25.46 14.03 -2.64
C ALA A 51 -25.09 12.61 -3.12
N SER A 52 -25.00 12.39 -4.43
CA SER A 52 -24.58 11.10 -4.99
C SER A 52 -23.09 10.83 -4.73
N LEU A 53 -22.22 11.82 -4.90
CA LEU A 53 -20.81 11.72 -4.52
C LEU A 53 -20.62 11.45 -3.03
N GLY A 54 -21.37 12.15 -2.16
CA GLY A 54 -21.36 11.89 -0.72
C GLY A 54 -21.83 10.47 -0.38
N SER A 55 -22.83 9.95 -1.10
CA SER A 55 -23.30 8.57 -0.93
C SER A 55 -22.27 7.53 -1.38
N VAL A 56 -21.53 7.79 -2.47
CA VAL A 56 -20.41 6.95 -2.90
C VAL A 56 -19.29 6.98 -1.87
N ALA A 57 -18.90 8.17 -1.39
CA ALA A 57 -17.89 8.33 -0.35
C ALA A 57 -18.24 7.52 0.90
N ARG A 58 -19.47 7.65 1.43
CA ARG A 58 -19.92 6.85 2.59
C ARG A 58 -19.93 5.34 2.33
N ALA A 59 -20.26 4.91 1.12
CA ALA A 59 -20.17 3.49 0.77
C ALA A 59 -18.72 2.97 0.81
N MET A 60 -17.75 3.79 0.37
CA MET A 60 -16.32 3.46 0.48
C MET A 60 -15.86 3.44 1.94
N VAL A 61 -16.30 4.42 2.75
CA VAL A 61 -16.04 4.48 4.20
C VAL A 61 -16.54 3.22 4.88
N GLY A 62 -17.78 2.78 4.60
CA GLY A 62 -18.34 1.58 5.20
C GLY A 62 -17.49 0.33 4.93
N MET A 63 -17.00 0.17 3.69
CA MET A 63 -16.14 -0.96 3.33
C MET A 63 -14.77 -0.89 4.01
N ALA A 64 -14.08 0.27 3.92
CA ALA A 64 -12.75 0.43 4.51
C ALA A 64 -12.79 0.38 6.05
N SER A 65 -13.75 1.07 6.68
CA SER A 65 -13.95 1.05 8.13
C SER A 65 -14.28 -0.36 8.62
N GLY A 66 -15.22 -1.06 7.97
CA GLY A 66 -15.59 -2.43 8.35
C GLY A 66 -14.42 -3.40 8.26
N ALA A 67 -13.67 -3.37 7.16
CA ALA A 67 -12.51 -4.26 6.98
C ALA A 67 -11.38 -3.95 7.97
N THR A 68 -11.05 -2.66 8.17
CA THR A 68 -10.00 -2.27 9.11
C THR A 68 -10.40 -2.51 10.56
N HIS A 69 -11.68 -2.34 10.92
CA HIS A 69 -12.19 -2.71 12.23
C HIS A 69 -12.03 -4.21 12.48
N ALA A 70 -12.39 -5.06 11.51
CA ALA A 70 -12.18 -6.50 11.62
C ALA A 70 -10.70 -6.88 11.82
N ALA A 71 -9.81 -6.30 11.00
CA ALA A 71 -8.36 -6.53 11.11
C ALA A 71 -7.78 -6.08 12.46
N LEU A 72 -8.21 -4.91 12.98
CA LEU A 72 -7.77 -4.40 14.27
C LEU A 72 -8.33 -5.21 15.44
N THR A 73 -9.60 -5.63 15.36
CA THR A 73 -10.18 -6.55 16.35
C THR A 73 -9.39 -7.85 16.42
N GLN A 74 -9.03 -8.43 15.27
CA GLN A 74 -8.19 -9.63 15.23
C GLN A 74 -6.79 -9.37 15.82
N HIS A 75 -6.21 -8.19 15.57
CA HIS A 75 -4.93 -7.81 16.16
C HIS A 75 -4.98 -7.71 17.69
N PHE A 76 -6.04 -7.12 18.24
CA PHE A 76 -6.23 -6.99 19.69
C PHE A 76 -6.78 -8.25 20.35
N ALA A 77 -7.26 -9.21 19.57
CA ALA A 77 -7.76 -10.46 20.10
C ALA A 77 -6.60 -11.33 20.62
N THR A 78 -6.69 -11.74 21.89
CA THR A 78 -5.73 -12.66 22.49
C THR A 78 -5.95 -14.06 21.92
N ALA A 79 -4.96 -14.59 21.20
CA ALA A 79 -4.94 -15.98 20.70
C ALA A 79 -6.28 -16.47 20.10
N GLY A 80 -7.04 -15.57 19.44
CA GLY A 80 -8.30 -15.88 18.76
C GLY A 80 -9.55 -16.07 19.64
N SER A 81 -9.50 -15.85 20.96
CA SER A 81 -10.61 -16.23 21.86
C SER A 81 -11.60 -15.12 22.24
N ASN A 82 -11.27 -13.84 22.03
CA ASN A 82 -12.07 -12.70 22.52
C ASN A 82 -12.44 -11.66 21.45
N ALA A 83 -12.27 -11.97 20.16
CA ALA A 83 -12.60 -11.03 19.07
C ALA A 83 -14.07 -10.54 19.13
N ALA A 84 -15.02 -11.42 19.45
CA ALA A 84 -16.43 -11.06 19.57
C ALA A 84 -16.70 -10.09 20.74
N ASP A 85 -16.06 -10.29 21.90
CA ASP A 85 -16.19 -9.39 23.06
C ASP A 85 -15.59 -8.01 22.76
N ILE A 86 -14.43 -7.98 22.10
CA ILE A 86 -13.79 -6.73 21.66
C ILE A 86 -14.70 -5.97 20.70
N SER A 87 -15.22 -6.63 19.66
CA SER A 87 -16.16 -6.01 18.71
C SER A 87 -17.42 -5.50 19.40
N ALA A 88 -18.06 -6.31 20.25
CA ALA A 88 -19.28 -5.89 20.94
C ALA A 88 -19.07 -4.65 21.83
N LYS A 89 -17.92 -4.56 22.51
CA LYS A 89 -17.55 -3.39 23.33
C LYS A 89 -17.19 -2.19 22.47
N ALA A 90 -16.48 -2.38 21.36
CA ALA A 90 -16.15 -1.33 20.40
C ALA A 90 -17.43 -0.74 19.80
N ASP A 91 -18.33 -1.58 19.28
CA ASP A 91 -19.61 -1.17 18.71
C ASP A 91 -20.49 -0.42 19.74
N SER A 92 -20.49 -0.88 20.99
CA SER A 92 -21.23 -0.20 22.08
C SER A 92 -20.68 1.20 22.36
N ARG A 93 -19.34 1.34 22.38
CA ARG A 93 -18.67 2.64 22.55
C ARG A 93 -18.93 3.57 21.37
N GLU A 94 -18.90 3.03 20.15
CA GLU A 94 -19.21 3.79 18.94
C GLU A 94 -20.65 4.31 18.98
N ARG A 95 -21.64 3.45 19.27
CA ARG A 95 -23.05 3.86 19.41
C ARG A 95 -23.25 4.93 20.47
N ALA A 96 -22.65 4.77 21.65
CA ALA A 96 -22.72 5.77 22.70
C ALA A 96 -22.13 7.12 22.23
N THR A 97 -20.98 7.08 21.54
CA THR A 97 -20.33 8.27 20.97
C THR A 97 -21.21 8.94 19.92
N VAL A 98 -21.84 8.16 19.03
CA VAL A 98 -22.77 8.68 18.01
C VAL A 98 -23.99 9.34 18.65
N ILE A 99 -24.58 8.74 19.69
CA ILE A 99 -25.73 9.33 20.39
C ILE A 99 -25.35 10.67 21.02
N ILE A 100 -24.26 10.69 21.81
CA ILE A 100 -23.79 11.91 22.48
C ILE A 100 -23.42 12.98 21.45
N GLY A 101 -22.66 12.60 20.41
CA GLY A 101 -22.23 13.48 19.33
C GLY A 101 -23.40 14.05 18.54
N SER A 102 -24.45 13.26 18.28
CA SER A 102 -25.66 13.73 17.57
C SER A 102 -26.46 14.72 18.41
N LEU A 103 -26.61 14.46 19.72
CA LEU A 103 -27.28 15.40 20.63
C LEU A 103 -26.54 16.74 20.72
N LEU A 104 -25.22 16.69 20.92
CA LEU A 104 -24.37 17.89 20.95
C LEU A 104 -24.38 18.61 19.60
N GLY A 105 -24.23 17.86 18.50
CA GLY A 105 -24.26 18.37 17.14
C GLY A 105 -25.56 19.10 16.83
N MET A 106 -26.71 18.52 17.20
CA MET A 106 -28.02 19.15 17.01
C MET A 106 -28.15 20.44 17.81
N ALA A 107 -27.68 20.46 19.06
CA ALA A 107 -27.71 21.67 19.89
C ALA A 107 -26.80 22.80 19.36
N VAL A 108 -25.69 22.44 18.71
CA VAL A 108 -24.79 23.39 18.05
C VAL A 108 -25.38 23.88 16.74
N THR A 109 -25.87 23.00 15.88
CA THR A 109 -26.44 23.38 14.58
C THR A 109 -27.67 24.28 14.73
N GLN A 110 -28.53 24.03 15.72
CA GLN A 110 -29.66 24.93 16.02
C GLN A 110 -29.21 26.35 16.38
N ARG A 111 -28.10 26.49 17.13
CA ARG A 111 -27.56 27.81 17.49
C ARG A 111 -26.86 28.52 16.33
N MET A 112 -26.47 27.78 15.30
CA MET A 112 -25.69 28.27 14.17
C MET A 112 -26.52 28.36 12.87
N ALA A 113 -27.83 28.12 12.95
CA ALA A 113 -28.73 28.02 11.79
C ALA A 113 -28.66 29.25 10.88
N ASP A 114 -28.54 30.45 11.46
CA ASP A 114 -28.53 31.71 10.71
C ASP A 114 -27.13 32.15 10.26
N ASN A 115 -26.07 31.41 10.60
CA ASN A 115 -24.69 31.78 10.31
C ASN A 115 -23.90 30.64 9.64
N ALA A 116 -24.02 30.56 8.31
CA ALA A 116 -23.33 29.57 7.49
C ALA A 116 -21.79 29.63 7.65
N ALA A 117 -21.21 30.83 7.76
CA ALA A 117 -19.76 30.99 7.92
C ALA A 117 -19.29 30.38 9.25
N ALA A 118 -20.03 30.60 10.34
CA ALA A 118 -19.73 29.98 11.61
C ALA A 118 -19.87 28.45 11.52
N ALA A 119 -20.92 27.93 10.86
CA ALA A 119 -21.11 26.48 10.70
C ALA A 119 -19.94 25.84 9.94
N TRP A 120 -19.47 26.46 8.87
CA TRP A 120 -18.28 26.01 8.12
C TRP A 120 -16.99 26.09 8.94
N LEU A 121 -16.81 27.15 9.72
CA LEU A 121 -15.65 27.27 10.62
C LEU A 121 -15.65 26.16 11.68
N PHE A 122 -16.79 25.91 12.31
CA PHE A 122 -16.92 24.86 13.32
C PHE A 122 -16.72 23.47 12.72
N PHE A 123 -17.31 23.21 11.55
CA PHE A 123 -17.04 22.00 10.77
C PHE A 123 -15.54 21.85 10.49
N ALA A 124 -14.87 22.88 9.97
CA ALA A 124 -13.46 22.83 9.64
C ALA A 124 -12.57 22.56 10.88
N VAL A 125 -12.86 23.20 12.02
CA VAL A 125 -12.13 22.97 13.28
C VAL A 125 -12.32 21.54 13.78
N LEU A 126 -13.57 21.04 13.78
CA LEU A 126 -13.85 19.67 14.20
C LEU A 126 -13.23 18.64 13.26
N THR A 127 -13.30 18.84 11.95
CA THR A 127 -12.64 17.98 10.95
C THR A 127 -11.14 17.98 11.14
N TRP A 128 -10.52 19.14 11.36
CA TRP A 128 -9.09 19.20 11.66
C TRP A 128 -8.73 18.41 12.93
N LEU A 129 -9.48 18.62 14.01
CA LEU A 129 -9.28 17.89 15.27
C LEU A 129 -9.49 16.38 15.09
N HIS A 130 -10.52 15.98 14.35
CA HIS A 130 -10.83 14.59 14.04
C HIS A 130 -9.69 13.90 13.29
N VAL A 131 -9.23 14.49 12.18
CA VAL A 131 -8.12 13.93 11.39
C VAL A 131 -6.83 13.91 12.21
N TRP A 132 -6.53 14.99 12.95
CA TRP A 132 -5.34 15.05 13.81
C TRP A 132 -5.35 13.95 14.89
N ALA A 133 -6.48 13.77 15.59
CA ALA A 133 -6.62 12.76 16.62
C ALA A 133 -6.47 11.34 16.05
N ASN A 134 -7.07 11.06 14.88
CA ASN A 134 -6.93 9.78 14.20
C ASN A 134 -5.48 9.51 13.77
N ILE A 135 -4.77 10.52 13.25
CA ILE A 135 -3.34 10.39 12.95
C ILE A 135 -2.55 10.04 14.22
N ARG A 136 -2.80 10.73 15.33
CA ARG A 136 -2.11 10.45 16.61
C ARG A 136 -2.42 9.04 17.12
N ALA A 137 -3.69 8.61 17.07
CA ALA A 137 -4.10 7.27 17.46
C ALA A 137 -3.41 6.18 16.62
N LEU A 138 -3.37 6.36 15.30
CA LEU A 138 -2.74 5.41 14.37
C LEU A 138 -1.21 5.36 14.52
N ARG A 139 -0.57 6.44 14.98
CA ARG A 139 0.86 6.45 15.33
C ARG A 139 1.16 5.68 16.62
N CYS A 140 0.22 5.65 17.56
CA CYS A 140 0.33 4.88 18.79
C CYS A 140 -0.02 3.40 18.61
N LEU A 141 -0.81 3.05 17.60
CA LEU A 141 -1.14 1.66 17.28
C LEU A 141 0.10 0.91 16.77
N VAL A 142 0.58 -0.10 17.49
CA VAL A 142 1.78 -0.85 17.08
C VAL A 142 1.37 -2.17 16.44
N LEU A 143 1.58 -2.31 15.13
CA LEU A 143 1.32 -3.55 14.41
C LEU A 143 2.63 -4.33 14.20
N SER A 144 2.65 -5.58 14.66
CA SER A 144 3.75 -6.54 14.53
C SER A 144 3.77 -7.28 13.18
N SER A 145 2.72 -7.11 12.36
CA SER A 145 2.64 -7.69 11.02
C SER A 145 3.50 -6.95 10.01
N VAL A 146 4.10 -7.69 9.07
CA VAL A 146 4.93 -7.10 8.02
C VAL A 146 4.09 -6.96 6.75
N ASN A 147 3.91 -5.71 6.31
CA ASN A 147 3.34 -5.38 5.01
C ASN A 147 4.42 -4.77 4.10
N GLU A 148 4.05 -4.44 2.86
CA GLU A 148 4.99 -3.86 1.91
C GLU A 148 5.62 -2.52 2.40
N PRO A 149 4.87 -1.49 2.84
CA PRO A 149 5.46 -0.25 3.33
C PRO A 149 6.43 -0.44 4.50
N ARG A 150 6.09 -1.29 5.48
CA ARG A 150 6.96 -1.58 6.63
C ARG A 150 8.20 -2.34 6.20
N LEU A 151 8.05 -3.33 5.31
CA LEU A 151 9.18 -4.09 4.77
C LEU A 151 10.18 -3.17 4.06
N ARG A 152 9.70 -2.20 3.26
CA ARG A 152 10.59 -1.21 2.62
C ARG A 152 11.40 -0.40 3.65
N LEU A 153 10.76 0.09 4.70
CA LEU A 153 11.45 0.83 5.78
C LEU A 153 12.47 -0.03 6.53
N LEU A 154 12.10 -1.28 6.83
CA LEU A 154 12.98 -2.25 7.48
C LEU A 154 14.22 -2.54 6.64
N LEU A 155 14.05 -2.65 5.33
CA LEU A 155 15.15 -2.98 4.43
C LEU A 155 16.09 -1.82 4.18
N GLN A 156 15.56 -0.62 3.99
CA GLN A 156 16.39 0.59 3.92
C GLN A 156 17.25 0.73 5.18
N HIS A 157 16.68 0.55 6.37
CA HIS A 157 17.44 0.63 7.62
C HIS A 157 18.43 -0.53 7.80
N TYR A 158 18.07 -1.74 7.37
CA TYR A 158 18.96 -2.90 7.44
C TYR A 158 20.18 -2.74 6.54
N GLN A 159 20.01 -2.19 5.32
CA GLN A 159 21.10 -1.90 4.40
C GLN A 159 22.05 -0.82 4.92
N ASP A 160 21.49 0.26 5.49
CA ASP A 160 22.29 1.42 5.89
C ASP A 160 23.06 1.22 7.21
N LYS A 161 22.46 0.50 8.17
CA LYS A 161 22.93 0.49 9.58
C LYS A 161 23.12 -0.90 10.16
N GLU A 162 22.85 -1.97 9.40
CA GLU A 162 22.80 -3.36 9.86
C GLU A 162 21.92 -3.56 11.11
N LYS A 163 21.00 -2.62 11.37
CA LYS A 163 20.11 -2.63 12.53
C LYS A 163 18.67 -2.60 12.07
N LEU A 164 17.91 -3.57 12.57
CA LEU A 164 16.51 -3.72 12.23
C LEU A 164 15.66 -2.87 13.19
N LEU A 165 14.62 -2.22 12.67
CA LEU A 165 13.73 -1.40 13.48
C LEU A 165 12.71 -2.28 14.20
N THR A 166 12.38 -1.89 15.43
CA THR A 166 11.27 -2.48 16.18
C THR A 166 9.91 -2.04 15.63
N PRO A 167 8.83 -2.81 15.84
CA PRO A 167 7.47 -2.41 15.46
C PRO A 167 7.08 -1.02 15.98
N GLN A 168 7.51 -0.66 17.20
CA GLN A 168 7.26 0.64 17.81
C GLN A 168 7.92 1.78 17.01
N GLN A 169 9.18 1.61 16.61
CA GLN A 169 9.89 2.58 15.79
C GLN A 169 9.27 2.71 14.40
N VAL A 170 8.91 1.59 13.77
CA VAL A 170 8.28 1.59 12.44
C VAL A 170 6.89 2.25 12.48
N SER A 171 6.11 2.05 13.54
CA SER A 171 4.80 2.71 13.71
C SER A 171 4.90 4.25 13.64
N GLY A 172 5.97 4.80 14.22
CA GLY A 172 6.25 6.24 14.19
C GLY A 172 6.68 6.76 12.81
N LEU A 173 7.20 5.89 11.93
CA LEU A 173 7.79 6.25 10.64
C LEU A 173 6.91 5.90 9.43
N GLU A 174 6.06 4.88 9.53
CA GLU A 174 5.30 4.38 8.38
C GLU A 174 4.39 5.46 7.78
N SER A 175 4.21 5.43 6.46
CA SER A 175 3.26 6.33 5.81
C SER A 175 1.84 5.92 6.16
N LEU A 176 1.01 6.88 6.52
CA LEU A 176 -0.44 6.68 6.74
C LEU A 176 -1.25 6.91 5.46
N LEU A 177 -0.62 7.29 4.35
CA LEU A 177 -1.29 7.41 3.07
C LEU A 177 -1.53 6.02 2.48
N VAL A 178 -2.72 5.80 1.93
CA VAL A 178 -3.00 4.59 1.15
C VAL A 178 -2.03 4.48 -0.02
N PRO A 179 -1.53 3.27 -0.37
CA PRO A 179 -0.52 3.09 -1.41
C PRO A 179 -0.74 3.87 -2.72
N PRO A 180 -1.95 3.93 -3.31
CA PRO A 180 -2.16 4.71 -4.54
C PRO A 180 -1.96 6.22 -4.32
N LEU A 181 -2.41 6.76 -3.19
CA LEU A 181 -2.21 8.19 -2.86
C LEU A 181 -0.74 8.47 -2.50
N ALA A 182 -0.08 7.57 -1.78
CA ALA A 182 1.34 7.67 -1.49
C ALA A 182 2.18 7.70 -2.78
N ALA A 183 1.88 6.81 -3.72
CA ALA A 183 2.55 6.78 -5.02
C ALA A 183 2.29 8.05 -5.84
N ALA A 184 1.05 8.55 -5.85
CA ALA A 184 0.69 9.81 -6.50
C ALA A 184 1.43 11.00 -5.88
N TRP A 185 1.49 11.08 -4.55
CA TRP A 185 2.21 12.11 -3.81
C TRP A 185 3.70 12.12 -4.14
N LEU A 186 4.36 10.95 -4.13
CA LEU A 186 5.78 10.83 -4.48
C LEU A 186 6.05 11.23 -5.93
N ARG A 187 5.14 10.93 -6.86
CA ARG A 187 5.24 11.39 -8.26
C ARG A 187 5.10 12.90 -8.37
N ALA A 188 4.13 13.49 -7.66
CA ALA A 188 3.87 14.92 -7.70
C ALA A 188 5.01 15.75 -7.07
N THR A 189 5.62 15.24 -6.00
CA THR A 189 6.69 15.93 -5.27
C THR A 189 8.09 15.68 -5.84
N GLY A 190 8.21 14.85 -6.88
CA GLY A 190 9.51 14.47 -7.46
C GLY A 190 10.42 13.66 -6.52
N SER A 191 9.94 13.30 -5.32
CA SER A 191 10.71 12.59 -4.29
C SER A 191 10.76 11.07 -4.52
N GLN A 192 10.58 10.60 -5.76
CA GLN A 192 10.71 9.20 -6.13
C GLN A 192 12.19 8.77 -5.98
N GLN A 193 12.53 8.34 -4.77
CA GLN A 193 13.89 7.89 -4.45
C GLN A 193 14.19 6.49 -4.95
N HIS A 194 13.19 5.66 -5.32
CA HIS A 194 13.36 4.27 -5.73
C HIS A 194 12.66 3.94 -7.06
N ALA A 195 13.22 3.02 -7.84
CA ALA A 195 12.56 2.42 -8.99
C ALA A 195 11.18 1.85 -8.58
N PRO A 196 10.08 2.12 -9.33
CA PRO A 196 8.76 1.62 -8.96
C PRO A 196 8.77 0.09 -8.87
N LEU A 197 8.47 -0.41 -7.67
CA LEU A 197 8.36 -1.84 -7.39
C LEU A 197 6.90 -2.27 -7.52
N VAL A 198 6.67 -3.32 -8.31
CA VAL A 198 5.38 -3.96 -8.45
C VAL A 198 5.51 -5.38 -7.92
N PHE A 199 4.98 -5.63 -6.74
CA PHE A 199 4.97 -6.96 -6.19
C PHE A 199 3.71 -7.72 -6.60
N GLY A 200 3.84 -9.02 -6.89
CA GLY A 200 2.72 -9.85 -7.32
C GLY A 200 2.21 -9.46 -8.71
N ALA A 201 3.11 -9.24 -9.66
CA ALA A 201 2.73 -8.97 -11.04
C ALA A 201 2.22 -10.26 -11.72
N GLN A 202 1.14 -10.16 -12.49
CA GLN A 202 0.71 -11.24 -13.37
C GLN A 202 1.79 -11.49 -14.43
N LEU A 203 2.26 -12.74 -14.56
CA LEU A 203 3.33 -13.11 -15.49
C LEU A 203 3.03 -12.66 -16.93
N SER A 204 1.81 -12.92 -17.42
CA SER A 204 1.42 -12.54 -18.78
C SER A 204 1.37 -11.03 -19.01
N ALA A 205 0.99 -10.25 -17.99
CA ALA A 205 0.99 -8.79 -18.07
C ALA A 205 2.41 -8.23 -17.99
N ALA A 206 3.25 -8.81 -17.12
CA ALA A 206 4.64 -8.43 -16.95
C ALA A 206 5.47 -8.73 -18.20
N LEU A 207 5.32 -9.92 -18.79
CA LEU A 207 5.97 -10.30 -20.05
C LEU A 207 5.51 -9.42 -21.22
N ARG A 208 4.20 -9.11 -21.32
CA ARG A 208 3.70 -8.17 -22.34
C ARG A 208 4.31 -6.78 -22.20
N ARG A 209 4.44 -6.26 -20.97
CA ARG A 209 5.09 -4.97 -20.71
C ARG A 209 6.57 -5.01 -21.06
N ALA A 210 7.27 -6.08 -20.70
CA ALA A 210 8.68 -6.28 -21.04
C ALA A 210 8.90 -6.36 -22.56
N ALA A 211 8.06 -7.13 -23.27
CA ALA A 211 8.10 -7.25 -24.73
C ALA A 211 7.79 -5.93 -25.44
N ALA A 212 6.77 -5.19 -24.98
CA ALA A 212 6.43 -3.88 -25.53
C ALA A 212 7.52 -2.82 -25.27
N ALA A 213 8.26 -2.95 -24.16
CA ALA A 213 9.44 -2.13 -23.90
C ALA A 213 10.55 -2.48 -24.90
N ALA A 214 10.93 -3.76 -25.00
CA ALA A 214 12.01 -4.22 -25.88
C ALA A 214 11.75 -3.88 -27.37
N ALA A 215 10.51 -4.07 -27.83
CA ALA A 215 10.12 -3.71 -29.20
C ALA A 215 10.24 -2.20 -29.46
N ALA A 216 9.86 -1.36 -28.49
CA ALA A 216 9.97 0.08 -28.62
C ALA A 216 11.42 0.57 -28.59
N ALA A 217 12.30 -0.09 -27.84
CA ALA A 217 13.72 0.20 -27.85
C ALA A 217 14.38 -0.20 -29.18
N ALA A 218 13.99 -1.34 -29.77
CA ALA A 218 14.45 -1.79 -31.07
C ALA A 218 13.97 -0.90 -32.24
N ALA A 219 12.78 -0.31 -32.14
CA ALA A 219 12.20 0.56 -33.17
C ALA A 219 12.83 1.98 -33.23
N GLY A 220 13.91 2.26 -32.49
CA GLY A 220 14.62 3.54 -32.54
C GLY A 220 13.85 4.72 -31.95
N GLY A 221 12.89 4.47 -31.04
CA GLY A 221 12.06 5.52 -30.43
C GLY A 221 12.90 6.60 -29.74
N GLY A 222 12.95 7.79 -30.34
CA GLY A 222 13.90 8.87 -30.04
C GLY A 222 13.95 9.34 -28.58
N ALA A 223 15.12 9.87 -28.18
CA ALA A 223 15.52 10.68 -27.01
C ALA A 223 14.94 10.39 -25.60
N SER A 224 13.98 9.47 -25.46
CA SER A 224 13.15 9.23 -24.28
C SER A 224 13.22 7.78 -23.80
N CYS A 225 13.89 6.89 -24.53
CA CYS A 225 14.20 5.55 -24.07
C CYS A 225 15.54 5.60 -23.32
N SER A 226 15.50 5.39 -22.00
CA SER A 226 16.69 5.41 -21.14
C SER A 226 17.57 4.17 -21.26
N TRP A 227 17.20 3.19 -22.09
CA TRP A 227 17.88 1.89 -22.24
C TRP A 227 18.48 1.72 -23.64
N PRO A 228 19.66 1.10 -23.77
CA PRO A 228 20.17 0.62 -25.05
C PRO A 228 19.23 -0.46 -25.63
N ALA A 229 18.95 -0.39 -26.93
CA ALA A 229 18.02 -1.29 -27.62
C ALA A 229 18.31 -2.79 -27.41
N GLY A 230 19.58 -3.18 -27.29
CA GLY A 230 19.98 -4.58 -27.07
C GLY A 230 19.68 -5.10 -25.66
N GLN A 231 19.66 -4.23 -24.64
CA GLN A 231 19.65 -4.66 -23.25
C GLN A 231 18.27 -5.13 -22.78
N GLN A 232 17.19 -4.49 -23.22
CA GLN A 232 15.83 -4.93 -22.90
C GLN A 232 15.47 -6.26 -23.57
N GLY A 233 15.96 -6.49 -24.79
CA GLY A 233 15.80 -7.78 -25.47
C GLY A 233 16.52 -8.92 -24.73
N GLN A 234 17.74 -8.67 -24.28
CA GLN A 234 18.50 -9.62 -23.44
C GLN A 234 17.80 -9.91 -22.11
N LEU A 235 17.23 -8.90 -21.45
CA LEU A 235 16.49 -9.10 -20.20
C LEU A 235 15.23 -9.93 -20.38
N LEU A 236 14.49 -9.72 -21.47
CA LEU A 236 13.33 -10.54 -21.81
C LEU A 236 13.76 -11.98 -22.14
N GLN A 237 14.82 -12.16 -22.94
CA GLN A 237 15.36 -13.48 -23.24
C GLN A 237 15.84 -14.19 -21.97
N HIS A 238 16.52 -13.47 -21.07
CA HIS A 238 16.97 -13.99 -19.80
C HIS A 238 15.79 -14.39 -18.92
N ALA A 239 14.74 -13.57 -18.84
CA ALA A 239 13.54 -13.91 -18.08
C ALA A 239 12.79 -15.12 -18.64
N LEU A 240 12.68 -15.23 -19.97
CA LEU A 240 12.11 -16.40 -20.65
C LEU A 240 12.98 -17.65 -20.46
N HIS A 241 14.30 -17.50 -20.49
CA HIS A 241 15.23 -18.59 -20.19
C HIS A 241 15.13 -19.01 -18.73
N GLN A 242 15.03 -18.05 -17.79
CA GLN A 242 14.82 -18.35 -16.39
C GLN A 242 13.49 -19.05 -16.17
N GLN A 243 12.40 -18.61 -16.81
CA GLN A 243 11.11 -19.30 -16.77
C GLN A 243 11.23 -20.75 -17.27
N ARG A 244 11.90 -20.98 -18.41
CA ARG A 244 12.07 -22.33 -18.98
C ARG A 244 13.02 -23.23 -18.19
N ALA A 245 14.04 -22.66 -17.55
CA ALA A 245 14.97 -23.38 -16.68
C ALA A 245 14.38 -23.63 -15.27
N ALA A 246 13.25 -23.01 -14.94
CA ALA A 246 12.69 -22.96 -13.60
C ALA A 246 11.70 -24.09 -13.29
N ALA A 247 12.11 -25.34 -13.46
CA ALA A 247 11.43 -26.43 -12.74
C ALA A 247 11.56 -26.28 -11.20
N ASP A 248 12.55 -25.51 -10.71
CA ASP A 248 12.88 -25.39 -9.27
C ASP A 248 12.86 -23.95 -8.72
N LYS A 249 12.75 -22.91 -9.58
CA LYS A 249 12.67 -21.53 -9.09
C LYS A 249 11.23 -21.14 -8.82
N GLN A 250 10.96 -20.65 -7.61
CA GLN A 250 9.63 -20.28 -7.14
C GLN A 250 9.29 -18.78 -7.34
N TYR A 251 10.15 -17.98 -7.98
CA TYR A 251 9.87 -16.57 -8.30
C TYR A 251 10.74 -16.06 -9.47
N LEU A 252 10.29 -14.99 -10.13
CA LEU A 252 10.95 -14.32 -11.24
C LEU A 252 10.93 -12.80 -11.02
N LEU A 253 12.01 -12.11 -11.37
CA LEU A 253 12.04 -10.64 -11.46
C LEU A 253 12.12 -10.19 -12.90
N LEU A 254 11.29 -9.22 -13.23
CA LEU A 254 11.24 -8.58 -14.54
C LEU A 254 11.53 -7.09 -14.35
N VAL A 255 12.52 -6.58 -15.09
CA VAL A 255 12.77 -5.14 -15.15
C VAL A 255 11.99 -4.58 -16.34
N THR A 256 10.99 -3.75 -16.08
CA THR A 256 10.10 -3.17 -17.10
C THR A 256 10.21 -1.64 -17.08
N GLY A 257 9.80 -0.95 -18.16
CA GLY A 257 9.68 0.52 -18.17
C GLY A 257 10.68 1.27 -19.09
N ARG A 258 10.20 2.41 -19.62
CA ARG A 258 10.92 3.23 -20.63
C ARG A 258 11.76 4.38 -20.03
N LYS A 259 11.19 5.15 -19.09
CA LYS A 259 11.83 6.30 -18.41
C LYS A 259 12.22 6.03 -16.97
N HIS A 260 11.38 5.28 -16.24
CA HIS A 260 11.67 4.81 -14.89
C HIS A 260 11.71 3.30 -14.93
N LYS A 261 12.88 2.73 -14.60
CA LYS A 261 13.07 1.29 -14.47
C LYS A 261 12.15 0.81 -13.34
N ALA A 262 11.19 -0.06 -13.65
CA ALA A 262 10.30 -0.70 -12.70
C ALA A 262 10.79 -2.13 -12.47
N VAL A 263 10.71 -2.61 -11.24
CA VAL A 263 11.03 -4.01 -10.91
C VAL A 263 9.73 -4.71 -10.56
N GLU A 264 9.34 -5.67 -11.38
CA GLU A 264 8.14 -6.48 -11.21
C GLU A 264 8.52 -7.86 -10.68
N VAL A 265 7.89 -8.26 -9.57
CA VAL A 265 8.10 -9.57 -8.95
C VAL A 265 6.93 -10.48 -9.29
N VAL A 266 7.21 -11.60 -9.91
CA VAL A 266 6.26 -12.67 -10.21
C VAL A 266 6.54 -13.85 -9.30
N LEU A 267 5.51 -14.34 -8.59
CA LEU A 267 5.63 -15.49 -7.69
C LEU A 267 4.98 -16.73 -8.31
N HIS A 268 5.61 -17.89 -8.08
CA HIS A 268 5.04 -19.20 -8.40
C HIS A 268 3.94 -19.57 -7.41
N THR A 269 2.99 -20.44 -7.79
CA THR A 269 1.94 -20.98 -6.89
C THR A 269 2.54 -21.64 -5.64
N ALA A 270 3.62 -22.40 -5.82
CA ALA A 270 4.32 -23.11 -4.75
C ALA A 270 5.23 -22.22 -3.86
N ALA A 271 5.32 -20.91 -4.13
CA ALA A 271 6.26 -20.03 -3.44
C ALA A 271 5.84 -19.79 -1.98
N GLY A 272 6.52 -20.42 -1.02
CA GLY A 272 6.26 -20.18 0.41
C GLY A 272 6.58 -18.75 0.89
N GLN A 273 6.25 -18.44 2.14
CA GLN A 273 6.49 -17.13 2.77
C GLN A 273 7.96 -16.69 2.72
N GLN A 274 8.90 -17.60 3.00
CA GLN A 274 10.33 -17.29 2.93
C GLN A 274 10.79 -16.95 1.51
N VAL A 275 10.24 -17.63 0.50
CA VAL A 275 10.54 -17.33 -0.90
C VAL A 275 9.95 -15.99 -1.31
N GLN A 276 8.74 -15.67 -0.86
CA GLN A 276 8.15 -14.35 -1.06
C GLN A 276 9.04 -13.26 -0.45
N LEU A 277 9.50 -13.43 0.79
CA LEU A 277 10.39 -12.46 1.41
C LEU A 277 11.72 -12.34 0.65
N ARG A 278 12.32 -13.46 0.24
CA ARG A 278 13.53 -13.49 -0.60
C ARG A 278 13.33 -12.73 -1.91
N ALA A 279 12.22 -12.94 -2.59
CA ALA A 279 11.89 -12.27 -3.84
C ALA A 279 11.79 -10.75 -3.64
N TYR A 280 11.23 -10.32 -2.52
CA TYR A 280 11.09 -8.90 -2.19
C TYR A 280 12.44 -8.26 -1.81
N LEU A 281 13.28 -8.97 -1.03
CA LEU A 281 14.67 -8.56 -0.76
C LEU A 281 15.45 -8.36 -2.07
N HIS A 282 15.36 -9.35 -2.95
CA HIS A 282 16.01 -9.30 -4.26
C HIS A 282 15.52 -8.11 -5.08
N ALA A 283 14.22 -7.87 -5.11
CA ALA A 283 13.62 -6.78 -5.87
C ALA A 283 14.03 -5.40 -5.35
N LEU A 284 14.04 -5.22 -4.03
CA LEU A 284 14.43 -3.95 -3.42
C LEU A 284 15.92 -3.65 -3.62
N GLN A 285 16.79 -4.64 -3.44
CA GLN A 285 18.22 -4.50 -3.72
C GLN A 285 18.49 -4.18 -5.19
N LEU A 286 17.77 -4.84 -6.11
CA LEU A 286 17.87 -4.56 -7.54
C LEU A 286 17.37 -3.16 -7.87
N ALA A 287 16.24 -2.73 -7.30
CA ALA A 287 15.67 -1.40 -7.51
C ALA A 287 16.63 -0.29 -7.07
N ALA A 288 17.29 -0.45 -5.92
CA ALA A 288 18.31 0.48 -5.44
C ALA A 288 19.54 0.51 -6.37
N ALA A 289 20.08 -0.68 -6.72
CA ALA A 289 21.25 -0.77 -7.60
C ALA A 289 21.01 -0.19 -9.01
N LEU A 290 19.79 -0.36 -9.55
CA LEU A 290 19.43 0.18 -10.86
C LEU A 290 19.39 1.72 -10.90
N GLN A 291 19.29 2.38 -9.75
CA GLN A 291 19.35 3.83 -9.67
C GLN A 291 20.77 4.36 -9.52
N GLU A 292 21.62 3.65 -8.77
CA GLU A 292 23.02 4.03 -8.59
C GLU A 292 23.82 3.95 -9.90
N VAL A 293 23.60 2.90 -10.70
CA VAL A 293 24.47 2.58 -11.85
C VAL A 293 23.97 3.20 -13.17
N GLY A 294 22.86 3.96 -13.18
CA GLY A 294 22.38 4.66 -14.37
C GLY A 294 22.02 3.75 -15.56
N SER A 295 22.06 4.29 -16.78
CA SER A 295 21.61 3.61 -18.02
C SER A 295 22.59 2.58 -18.61
N ASP A 296 23.89 2.68 -18.30
CA ASP A 296 24.95 1.84 -18.87
C ASP A 296 25.28 0.59 -18.03
N ALA A 297 24.56 0.38 -16.93
CA ALA A 297 24.80 -0.74 -16.02
C ALA A 297 24.54 -2.09 -16.69
N ASP A 298 25.45 -3.07 -16.53
CA ASP A 298 25.15 -4.46 -16.86
C ASP A 298 24.08 -5.02 -15.89
N VAL A 299 22.83 -4.99 -16.33
CA VAL A 299 21.68 -5.44 -15.54
C VAL A 299 21.78 -6.92 -15.20
N GLN A 300 22.42 -7.74 -16.03
CA GLN A 300 22.57 -9.16 -15.75
C GLN A 300 23.50 -9.36 -14.55
N GLN A 301 24.60 -8.61 -14.50
CA GLN A 301 25.49 -8.60 -13.35
C GLN A 301 24.78 -8.06 -12.09
N LEU A 302 23.99 -7.00 -12.22
CA LEU A 302 23.20 -6.46 -11.11
C LEU A 302 22.15 -7.45 -10.59
N LEU A 303 21.47 -8.16 -11.48
CA LEU A 303 20.50 -9.20 -11.15
C LEU A 303 21.15 -10.33 -10.36
N GLN A 304 22.32 -10.82 -10.81
CA GLN A 304 23.06 -11.88 -10.11
C GLN A 304 23.58 -11.41 -8.74
N ARG A 305 24.17 -10.21 -8.67
CA ARG A 305 24.69 -9.64 -7.42
C ARG A 305 23.58 -9.43 -6.39
N SER A 306 22.44 -8.89 -6.82
CA SER A 306 21.28 -8.67 -5.95
C SER A 306 20.63 -9.99 -5.50
N GLN A 307 20.62 -11.02 -6.37
CA GLN A 307 20.14 -12.36 -6.00
C GLN A 307 21.02 -12.97 -4.90
N HIS A 308 22.34 -12.97 -5.12
CA HIS A 308 23.29 -13.55 -4.17
C HIS A 308 23.24 -12.84 -2.81
N TRP A 309 23.11 -11.50 -2.82
CA TRP A 309 22.92 -10.72 -1.59
C TRP A 309 21.63 -11.11 -0.87
N ALA A 310 20.51 -11.25 -1.58
CA ALA A 310 19.23 -11.61 -0.99
C ALA A 310 19.26 -13.02 -0.37
N GLU A 311 19.89 -13.99 -1.05
CA GLU A 311 20.05 -15.36 -0.54
C GLU A 311 20.91 -15.41 0.73
N ARG A 312 22.02 -14.66 0.74
CA ARG A 312 22.93 -14.60 1.90
C ARG A 312 22.33 -13.85 3.09
N SER A 313 21.57 -12.80 2.84
CA SER A 313 21.04 -11.90 3.89
C SER A 313 19.72 -12.38 4.48
N LEU A 314 18.96 -13.23 3.78
CA LEU A 314 17.65 -13.69 4.23
C LEU A 314 17.68 -14.36 5.61
N PRO A 315 18.60 -15.29 5.94
CA PRO A 315 18.58 -15.97 7.24
C PRO A 315 18.81 -15.01 8.42
N SER A 316 19.79 -14.10 8.29
CA SER A 316 20.08 -13.12 9.33
C SER A 316 18.95 -12.09 9.46
N PHE A 317 18.34 -11.69 8.34
CA PHE A 317 17.21 -10.78 8.32
C PHE A 317 15.98 -11.39 9.00
N LEU A 318 15.66 -12.66 8.72
CA LEU A 318 14.58 -13.39 9.38
C LEU A 318 14.80 -13.54 10.89
N ALA A 319 16.02 -13.90 11.29
CA ALA A 319 16.38 -13.99 12.71
C ALA A 319 16.25 -12.63 13.41
N ALA A 320 16.71 -11.56 12.75
CA ALA A 320 16.57 -10.21 13.27
C ALA A 320 15.11 -9.76 13.38
N LEU A 321 14.26 -10.08 12.40
CA LEU A 321 12.81 -9.80 12.47
C LEU A 321 12.17 -10.46 13.70
N GLN A 322 12.42 -11.76 13.89
CA GLN A 322 11.89 -12.49 15.05
C GLN A 322 12.41 -11.93 16.38
N GLN A 323 13.71 -11.63 16.46
CA GLN A 323 14.33 -11.07 17.66
C GLN A 323 13.74 -9.71 18.05
N HIS A 324 13.33 -8.90 17.07
CA HIS A 324 12.75 -7.57 17.30
C HIS A 324 11.22 -7.59 17.45
N GLY A 325 10.60 -8.77 17.52
CA GLY A 325 9.16 -8.93 17.79
C GLY A 325 8.24 -8.81 16.57
N TRP A 326 8.76 -9.04 15.36
CA TRP A 326 7.93 -9.12 14.15
C TRP A 326 7.28 -10.50 14.00
N GLU A 327 5.99 -10.52 13.67
CA GLU A 327 5.23 -11.75 13.46
C GLU A 327 5.39 -12.24 12.01
N LEU A 328 6.26 -13.23 11.81
CA LEU A 328 6.49 -13.82 10.49
C LEU A 328 5.34 -14.69 9.97
N ASP A 329 4.42 -15.13 10.83
CA ASP A 329 3.24 -15.86 10.40
C ASP A 329 2.20 -14.92 9.75
N LYS A 330 2.29 -13.61 10.02
CA LYS A 330 1.41 -12.56 9.49
C LYS A 330 2.15 -11.67 8.48
N LEU A 331 2.62 -12.29 7.39
CA LEU A 331 3.19 -11.58 6.25
C LEU A 331 2.07 -11.14 5.30
N PHE A 332 1.69 -9.86 5.38
CA PHE A 332 0.72 -9.25 4.48
C PHE A 332 1.41 -8.59 3.28
N LEU A 333 2.24 -9.38 2.61
CA LEU A 333 2.92 -8.96 1.39
C LEU A 333 2.03 -9.27 0.17
N PRO A 334 1.89 -8.36 -0.80
CA PRO A 334 1.11 -8.59 -2.01
C PRO A 334 1.43 -9.95 -2.67
N ARG A 335 0.42 -10.82 -2.74
CA ARG A 335 0.38 -11.95 -3.67
C ARG A 335 -0.64 -11.62 -4.73
N SER A 336 -0.30 -11.85 -6.00
CA SER A 336 -1.33 -11.90 -7.02
C SER A 336 -2.24 -13.08 -6.74
N ASP A 337 -3.55 -12.88 -6.85
CA ASP A 337 -4.53 -13.98 -6.95
C ASP A 337 -4.23 -14.93 -8.13
N TRP A 338 -3.42 -14.44 -9.06
CA TRP A 338 -2.96 -15.10 -10.28
C TRP A 338 -1.48 -15.45 -10.16
N THR A 339 -1.16 -16.40 -9.28
CA THR A 339 0.17 -17.02 -9.27
C THR A 339 0.38 -17.79 -10.56
N ALA A 340 1.57 -17.67 -11.15
CA ALA A 340 1.85 -18.39 -12.38
C ALA A 340 2.30 -19.84 -12.09
N GLU A 341 1.78 -20.77 -12.89
CA GLU A 341 2.26 -22.15 -13.01
C GLU A 341 3.10 -22.19 -14.29
N TRP A 342 4.32 -22.69 -14.20
CA TRP A 342 5.20 -22.89 -15.35
C TRP A 342 6.00 -24.17 -15.20
#